data_AF-A0A7X0DHC1-F1
#
_entry.id   AF-A0A7X0DHC1-F1
#
_cell.length_a   1.000
_cell.length_b   1.000
_cell.length_c   1.000
_cell.angle_alpha   90.00
_cell.angle_beta   90.00
_cell.angle_gamma   90.00
#
_symmetry.space_group_name_H-M   'P 1'
#
loop_
_entity.id
_entity.type
_entity.pdbx_description
1 polymer ?
#
loop_
_entity_poly.entity_id
_entity_poly.type
_entity_poly.pdbx_seq_one_letter_code
_entity_poly.pdbx_strand_id
1 'polypeptide(L)'
;MAYRLVLAQATARAAGAAMQSGHAAPPALENPPSVQVARAGYVAAIRTTENSTGGTAAPAKTDTSPVLAVNPTELLERVIQCAIANNDDRKLSAWLSQQPEFWSIRTKQHIGQLLLNQLFRNPQPMASACLDTLLQFFDLEQVLSGVNPMALAQLRRRQLAMWYLLPENDRALALRLNIPVNRSPDRRQLTACLRLLEKPWRWQAVPWPAIRRGRTAAIGRFIHGLCSGHLAELPPQINQAHAVFWYRAALTGAMSWPRFAVGSVRAGFLALILMTCVIGMAALTSWANGEGLHVFVALGIGAVMATSVLGLWLAYAGWIWLDHWQGLPESSQTGPVWLRRMLVPALCAAVVGVDYLATAPVAAIAILGATLIMALRRFQHRSPPRPAGKRTSLRASLSGMGVLFVVLANALSKLAHELPEQIPIIAIAATVPMAIWMADMWRHRIHFKRKATA
;
A
#
# COMPACT_ATOMS: atom_id res chain seq x y z
N MET A 1 -5.23 -6.84 0.05
CA MET A 1 -6.01 -7.71 -0.87
C MET A 1 -6.58 -8.95 -0.17
N ALA A 2 -5.87 -9.59 0.76
CA ALA A 2 -6.38 -10.72 1.55
C ALA A 2 -7.63 -10.40 2.39
N TYR A 3 -7.72 -9.19 2.96
CA TYR A 3 -8.86 -8.77 3.78
C TYR A 3 -10.21 -8.78 3.06
N ARG A 4 -10.23 -8.41 1.76
CA ARG A 4 -11.48 -8.41 0.96
C ARG A 4 -11.96 -9.81 0.61
N LEU A 5 -11.04 -10.78 0.51
CA LEU A 5 -11.39 -12.19 0.30
C LEU A 5 -11.95 -12.81 1.57
N VAL A 6 -11.39 -12.47 2.74
CA VAL A 6 -11.91 -12.91 4.05
C VAL A 6 -13.29 -12.32 4.32
N LEU A 7 -13.50 -11.03 4.01
CA LEU A 7 -14.81 -10.39 4.16
C LEU A 7 -15.87 -11.01 3.23
N ALA A 8 -15.50 -11.31 1.98
CA ALA A 8 -16.39 -11.95 1.01
C ALA A 8 -16.71 -13.42 1.37
N GLN A 9 -15.76 -14.14 1.98
CA GLN A 9 -16.01 -15.49 2.49
C GLN A 9 -16.87 -15.48 3.76
N ALA A 10 -16.72 -14.47 4.62
CA ALA A 10 -17.54 -14.31 5.81
C ALA A 10 -18.99 -13.96 5.44
N THR A 11 -19.21 -13.06 4.48
CA THR A 11 -20.56 -12.73 4.00
C THR A 11 -21.21 -13.88 3.24
N ALA A 12 -20.44 -14.65 2.45
CA ALA A 12 -20.95 -15.85 1.79
C ALA A 12 -21.32 -16.96 2.77
N ARG A 13 -20.58 -17.12 3.89
CA ARG A 13 -20.92 -18.06 4.96
C ARG A 13 -22.13 -17.61 5.76
N ALA A 14 -22.28 -16.31 6.03
CA ALA A 14 -23.47 -15.76 6.70
C ALA A 14 -24.73 -15.91 5.84
N ALA A 15 -24.62 -15.68 4.52
CA ALA A 15 -25.72 -15.91 3.58
C ALA A 15 -26.08 -17.40 3.44
N GLY A 16 -25.09 -18.30 3.45
CA GLY A 16 -25.32 -19.75 3.43
C GLY A 16 -25.97 -20.29 4.72
N ALA A 17 -25.61 -19.72 5.88
CA ALA A 17 -26.22 -20.07 7.16
C ALA A 17 -27.69 -19.62 7.26
N ALA A 18 -28.02 -18.43 6.74
CA ALA A 18 -29.39 -17.93 6.69
C ALA A 18 -30.29 -18.72 5.71
N MET A 19 -29.71 -19.32 4.68
CA MET A 19 -30.43 -20.17 3.72
C MET A 19 -30.69 -21.58 4.25
N GLN A 20 -29.90 -22.06 5.22
CA GLN A 20 -30.09 -23.37 5.87
C GLN A 20 -31.08 -23.35 7.05
N SER A 21 -31.42 -22.17 7.59
CA SER A 21 -32.36 -22.03 8.71
C SER A 21 -33.81 -21.74 8.29
N GLY A 22 -34.16 -21.91 7.01
CA GLY A 22 -35.48 -21.58 6.48
C GLY A 22 -36.42 -22.77 6.40
N HIS A 23 -36.91 -23.30 7.53
CA HIS A 23 -38.16 -24.09 7.62
C HIS A 23 -38.76 -23.96 9.02
N ALA A 24 -39.43 -22.83 9.28
CA ALA A 24 -40.60 -22.71 10.16
C ALA A 24 -41.08 -21.26 10.20
N ALA A 25 -42.38 -21.05 9.99
CA ALA A 25 -43.12 -19.81 10.21
C ALA A 25 -44.47 -20.21 10.87
N PRO A 26 -45.25 -19.32 11.53
CA PRO A 26 -44.98 -18.05 12.25
C PRO A 26 -45.65 -18.11 13.68
N PRO A 27 -46.08 -17.04 14.42
CA PRO A 27 -46.93 -15.92 13.99
C PRO A 27 -46.46 -14.51 14.44
N ALA A 28 -47.20 -13.53 13.90
CA ALA A 28 -47.04 -12.09 13.92
C ALA A 28 -47.11 -11.40 15.30
N LEU A 29 -46.56 -10.18 15.38
CA LEU A 29 -47.26 -8.97 15.86
C LEU A 29 -46.41 -7.70 15.65
N GLU A 30 -47.09 -6.67 15.13
CA GLU A 30 -46.92 -5.22 15.37
C GLU A 30 -45.66 -4.47 14.88
N ASN A 31 -45.87 -3.67 13.81
CA ASN A 31 -45.25 -2.35 13.62
C ASN A 31 -45.63 -1.44 14.80
N PRO A 32 -44.76 -0.50 15.25
CA PRO A 32 -44.83 0.87 14.70
C PRO A 32 -43.45 1.60 14.73
N PRO A 33 -43.35 2.94 14.67
CA PRO A 33 -43.00 3.68 13.48
C PRO A 33 -41.67 4.45 13.57
N SER A 34 -41.26 4.98 12.43
CA SER A 34 -40.27 6.05 12.25
C SER A 34 -40.56 7.30 13.08
N VAL A 35 -39.58 7.77 13.87
CA VAL A 35 -39.54 9.10 14.51
C VAL A 35 -38.12 9.64 14.33
N GLN A 36 -37.84 10.44 13.30
CA GLN A 36 -37.86 11.92 13.30
C GLN A 36 -37.21 12.58 14.52
N VAL A 37 -35.99 13.06 14.26
CA VAL A 37 -35.32 14.26 14.77
C VAL A 37 -36.20 15.16 15.66
N ALA A 38 -35.90 15.20 16.95
CA ALA A 38 -36.27 16.30 17.83
C ALA A 38 -35.03 16.80 18.58
N ARG A 39 -34.61 17.98 18.16
CA ARG A 39 -33.56 18.84 18.70
C ARG A 39 -34.27 19.83 19.63
N ALA A 40 -34.13 19.73 20.94
CA ALA A 40 -34.21 20.82 21.93
C ALA A 40 -34.45 20.29 23.35
N GLY A 41 -33.78 20.93 24.32
CA GLY A 41 -34.17 20.90 25.73
C GLY A 41 -33.32 19.96 26.58
N TYR A 42 -32.35 20.51 27.31
CA TYR A 42 -32.05 20.24 28.74
C TYR A 42 -30.68 20.81 29.14
N VAL A 43 -30.56 22.14 29.26
CA VAL A 43 -29.60 22.79 30.18
C VAL A 43 -30.19 24.14 30.59
N ALA A 44 -30.84 24.22 31.75
CA ALA A 44 -30.94 25.42 32.60
C ALA A 44 -31.94 25.17 33.74
N ALA A 45 -31.44 24.79 34.91
CA ALA A 45 -32.07 25.12 36.19
C ALA A 45 -31.09 24.79 37.34
N ILE A 46 -31.20 25.56 38.42
CA ILE A 46 -30.46 25.56 39.70
C ILE A 46 -29.34 26.62 39.72
N ARG A 47 -29.29 27.62 40.61
CA ARG A 47 -30.21 28.20 41.62
C ARG A 47 -29.54 29.50 42.09
N THR A 48 -30.33 30.53 42.37
CA THR A 48 -29.94 31.65 43.24
C THR A 48 -31.11 31.92 44.17
N THR A 49 -30.92 31.70 45.47
CA THR A 49 -31.69 32.36 46.54
C THR A 49 -30.92 32.22 47.86
N GLU A 50 -30.58 33.36 48.44
CA GLU A 50 -30.00 33.57 49.76
C GLU A 50 -31.07 33.59 50.88
N ASN A 51 -30.62 33.23 52.09
CA ASN A 51 -30.93 33.75 53.44
C ASN A 51 -32.36 34.00 53.95
N SER A 52 -32.73 33.26 55.03
CA SER A 52 -33.09 33.88 56.33
C SER A 52 -33.23 32.86 57.49
N THR A 53 -32.46 33.14 58.56
CA THR A 53 -32.66 33.02 60.02
C THR A 53 -33.78 32.15 60.64
N GLY A 54 -33.39 31.33 61.64
CA GLY A 54 -34.24 31.00 62.81
C GLY A 54 -34.05 29.62 63.48
N GLY A 55 -33.33 29.57 64.60
CA GLY A 55 -33.75 28.87 65.84
C GLY A 55 -33.74 27.34 66.00
N THR A 56 -32.72 26.85 66.74
CA THR A 56 -32.79 25.91 67.88
C THR A 56 -32.66 24.37 67.67
N ALA A 57 -31.72 23.81 68.44
CA ALA A 57 -31.52 22.42 68.91
C ALA A 57 -30.57 21.48 68.12
N ALA A 58 -29.35 21.34 68.67
CA ALA A 58 -28.37 20.26 68.48
C ALA A 58 -28.86 18.94 69.16
N PRO A 59 -28.25 17.74 68.98
CA PRO A 59 -26.85 17.52 68.62
C PRO A 59 -26.48 16.39 67.63
N ALA A 60 -25.29 16.58 67.05
CA ALA A 60 -24.24 15.59 66.77
C ALA A 60 -24.60 14.26 66.05
N LYS A 61 -24.06 14.13 64.83
CA LYS A 61 -23.00 13.14 64.54
C LYS A 61 -22.25 13.50 63.24
N THR A 62 -21.03 13.96 63.45
CA THR A 62 -19.81 13.71 62.68
C THR A 62 -19.92 12.55 61.67
N ASP A 63 -19.69 12.81 60.39
CA ASP A 63 -18.35 12.70 59.79
C ASP A 63 -18.39 13.09 58.31
N THR A 64 -18.12 14.37 58.08
CA THR A 64 -17.70 14.89 56.79
C THR A 64 -16.25 14.42 56.56
N SER A 65 -16.07 13.23 55.98
CA SER A 65 -14.80 12.96 55.29
C SER A 65 -14.76 13.82 54.02
N PRO A 66 -13.76 14.70 53.85
CA PRO A 66 -13.59 15.41 52.60
C PRO A 66 -13.09 14.39 51.59
N VAL A 67 -14.00 13.80 50.81
CA VAL A 67 -13.61 13.19 49.54
C VAL A 67 -13.06 14.36 48.73
N LEU A 68 -11.72 14.45 48.70
CA LEU A 68 -10.98 15.31 47.79
C LEU A 68 -11.69 15.17 46.43
N ALA A 69 -12.33 16.24 45.97
CA ALA A 69 -12.96 16.28 44.66
C ALA A 69 -11.83 16.29 43.64
N VAL A 70 -11.20 15.14 43.45
CA VAL A 70 -10.10 14.97 42.51
C VAL A 70 -10.66 15.19 41.13
N ASN A 71 -10.12 16.19 40.45
CA ASN A 71 -10.54 16.54 39.11
C ASN A 71 -10.13 15.39 38.16
N PRO A 72 -11.10 14.65 37.58
CA PRO A 72 -10.79 13.44 36.80
C PRO A 72 -9.95 13.73 35.55
N THR A 73 -9.97 14.97 35.04
CA THR A 73 -9.17 15.38 33.87
C THR A 73 -7.70 15.63 34.22
N GLU A 74 -7.38 16.16 35.40
CA GLU A 74 -5.99 16.40 35.83
C GLU A 74 -5.27 15.09 36.13
N LEU A 75 -5.98 14.15 36.77
CA LEU A 75 -5.49 12.79 37.03
C LEU A 75 -5.18 12.07 35.71
N LEU A 76 -6.09 12.19 34.75
CA LEU A 76 -5.94 11.64 33.40
C LEU A 76 -4.71 12.20 32.67
N GLU A 77 -4.48 13.51 32.72
CA GLU A 77 -3.29 14.13 32.14
C GLU A 77 -2.00 13.64 32.83
N ARG A 78 -2.00 13.50 34.16
CA ARG A 78 -0.84 12.97 34.90
C ARG A 78 -0.51 11.53 34.52
N VAL A 79 -1.51 10.68 34.33
CA VAL A 79 -1.33 9.29 33.86
C VAL A 79 -0.67 9.27 32.48
N ILE A 80 -1.17 10.08 31.55
CA ILE A 80 -0.64 10.16 30.18
C ILE A 80 0.80 10.70 30.20
N GLN A 81 1.07 11.75 30.97
CA GLN A 81 2.43 12.30 31.11
C GLN A 81 3.40 11.28 31.69
N CYS A 82 3.00 10.54 32.74
CA CYS A 82 3.84 9.51 33.34
C CYS A 82 4.13 8.35 32.35
N ALA A 83 3.15 7.98 31.52
CA ALA A 83 3.31 6.95 30.50
C ALA A 83 4.25 7.37 29.36
N ILE A 84 4.25 8.65 28.98
CA ILE A 84 5.15 9.20 27.96
C ILE A 84 6.58 9.34 28.52
N ALA A 85 6.72 9.90 29.73
CA ALA A 85 8.02 10.23 30.32
C ALA A 85 8.84 8.99 30.69
N ASN A 86 8.20 7.93 31.20
CA ASN A 86 8.93 6.81 31.78
C ASN A 86 9.37 5.75 30.77
N ASN A 87 8.74 5.64 29.59
CA ASN A 87 9.01 4.68 28.50
C ASN A 87 9.24 3.20 28.92
N ASP A 88 9.05 2.88 30.20
CA ASP A 88 9.30 1.64 30.92
C ASP A 88 7.97 1.19 31.55
N ASP A 89 7.52 0.00 31.19
CA ASP A 89 6.27 -0.62 31.64
C ASP A 89 6.20 -0.79 33.17
N ARG A 90 7.28 -1.28 33.78
CA ARG A 90 7.35 -1.61 35.22
C ARG A 90 7.27 -0.38 36.12
N LYS A 91 7.88 0.72 35.70
CA LYS A 91 7.82 1.98 36.46
C LYS A 91 6.43 2.58 36.40
N LEU A 92 5.78 2.49 35.23
CA LEU A 92 4.40 2.92 35.04
C LEU A 92 3.43 2.09 35.90
N SER A 93 3.55 0.76 35.91
CA SER A 93 2.69 -0.09 36.75
C SER A 93 2.89 0.14 38.24
N ALA A 94 4.14 0.36 38.68
CA ALA A 94 4.45 0.66 40.08
C ALA A 94 3.86 2.01 40.50
N TRP A 95 3.99 3.04 39.66
CA TRP A 95 3.41 4.36 39.91
C TRP A 95 1.88 4.33 39.96
N LEU A 96 1.23 3.62 39.03
CA LEU A 96 -0.23 3.46 39.00
C LEU A 96 -0.77 2.78 40.27
N SER A 97 -0.02 1.82 40.82
CA SER A 97 -0.41 1.07 42.03
C SER A 97 -0.27 1.90 43.31
N GLN A 98 0.55 2.96 43.31
CA GLN A 98 0.80 3.84 44.46
C GLN A 98 -0.22 4.97 44.58
N GLN A 99 -1.04 5.24 43.56
CA GLN A 99 -2.02 6.34 43.63
C GLN A 99 -3.27 5.90 44.41
N PRO A 100 -3.65 6.60 45.50
CA PRO A 100 -4.81 6.25 46.32
C PRO A 100 -6.15 6.45 45.59
N GLU A 101 -6.15 7.29 44.56
CA GLU A 101 -7.33 7.68 43.78
C GLU A 101 -7.90 6.52 42.93
N PHE A 102 -7.08 5.50 42.64
CA PHE A 102 -7.48 4.30 41.90
C PHE A 102 -7.98 3.15 42.78
N TRP A 103 -8.04 3.32 44.11
CA TRP A 103 -8.54 2.28 45.02
C TRP A 103 -10.07 2.10 44.94
N SER A 104 -10.78 3.12 44.46
CA SER A 104 -12.20 3.02 44.14
C SER A 104 -12.41 2.37 42.77
N ILE A 105 -13.12 1.23 42.75
CA ILE A 105 -13.46 0.49 41.52
C ILE A 105 -14.23 1.37 40.53
N ARG A 106 -15.19 2.16 41.02
CA ARG A 106 -16.02 3.05 40.19
C ARG A 106 -15.19 4.16 39.56
N THR A 107 -14.28 4.76 40.32
CA THR A 107 -13.38 5.82 39.85
C THR A 107 -12.40 5.28 38.81
N LYS A 108 -11.86 4.09 39.04
CA LYS A 108 -10.95 3.39 38.12
C LYS A 108 -11.62 3.10 36.76
N GLN A 109 -12.84 2.57 36.75
CA GLN A 109 -13.56 2.30 35.51
C GLN A 109 -13.91 3.59 34.74
N HIS A 110 -14.37 4.62 35.45
CA HIS A 110 -14.70 5.91 34.84
C HIS A 110 -13.48 6.57 34.19
N ILE A 111 -12.35 6.60 34.89
CA ILE A 111 -11.09 7.15 34.36
C ILE A 111 -10.58 6.30 33.19
N GLY A 112 -10.67 4.97 33.26
CA GLY A 112 -10.29 4.09 32.14
C GLY A 112 -11.07 4.39 30.85
N GLN A 113 -12.38 4.62 30.95
CA GLN A 113 -13.20 5.02 29.80
C GLN A 113 -12.86 6.41 29.27
N LEU A 114 -12.63 7.38 30.16
CA LEU A 114 -12.21 8.73 29.78
C LEU A 114 -10.84 8.73 29.11
N LEU A 115 -9.89 7.95 29.64
CA LEU A 115 -8.56 7.73 29.07
C LEU A 115 -8.67 7.20 27.64
N LEU A 116 -9.44 6.14 27.45
CA LEU A 116 -9.59 5.52 26.15
C LEU A 116 -10.27 6.49 25.15
N ASN A 117 -11.30 7.21 25.56
CA ASN A 117 -11.94 8.24 24.75
C ASN A 117 -10.98 9.37 24.37
N GLN A 118 -10.12 9.81 25.30
CA GLN A 118 -9.12 10.83 25.01
C GLN A 118 -8.04 10.30 24.06
N LEU A 119 -7.54 9.08 24.26
CA LEU A 119 -6.55 8.46 23.37
C LEU A 119 -7.11 8.24 21.96
N PHE A 120 -8.39 7.90 21.83
CA PHE A 120 -9.04 7.81 20.52
C PHE A 120 -9.21 9.16 19.83
N ARG A 121 -9.52 10.22 20.59
CA ARG A 121 -9.66 11.58 20.05
C ARG A 121 -8.32 12.22 19.70
N ASN A 122 -7.32 12.06 20.58
CA ASN A 122 -5.99 12.63 20.43
C ASN A 122 -4.93 11.57 20.81
N PRO A 123 -4.48 10.76 19.84
CA PRO A 123 -3.53 9.70 20.12
C PRO A 123 -2.16 10.31 20.46
N GLN A 124 -1.52 9.80 21.51
CA GLN A 124 -0.22 10.27 22.01
C GLN A 124 0.91 9.29 21.66
N PRO A 125 2.16 9.75 21.51
CA PRO A 125 3.31 8.88 21.27
C PRO A 125 3.66 8.08 22.53
N MET A 126 3.40 6.77 22.54
CA MET A 126 3.77 5.88 23.64
C MET A 126 4.23 4.51 23.11
N ALA A 127 5.11 3.86 23.86
CA ALA A 127 5.54 2.49 23.57
C ALA A 127 4.36 1.51 23.72
N SER A 128 4.35 0.42 22.94
CA SER A 128 3.29 -0.59 23.03
C SER A 128 3.19 -1.19 24.43
N ALA A 129 4.33 -1.45 25.09
CA ALA A 129 4.35 -2.02 26.43
C ALA A 129 3.67 -1.11 27.47
N CYS A 130 3.86 0.22 27.36
CA CYS A 130 3.19 1.17 28.25
C CYS A 130 1.67 1.21 28.02
N LEU A 131 1.24 1.19 26.74
CA LEU A 131 -0.18 1.12 26.41
C LEU A 131 -0.82 -0.18 26.93
N ASP A 132 -0.16 -1.31 26.71
CA ASP A 132 -0.65 -2.62 27.15
C ASP A 132 -0.75 -2.68 28.69
N THR A 133 0.21 -2.09 29.40
CA THR A 133 0.16 -1.90 30.86
C THR A 133 -1.06 -1.08 31.30
N LEU A 134 -1.37 0.01 30.60
CA LEU A 134 -2.55 0.83 30.89
C LEU A 134 -3.85 0.06 30.64
N LEU A 135 -3.94 -0.64 29.50
CA LEU A 135 -5.11 -1.44 29.14
C LEU A 135 -5.34 -2.58 30.14
N GLN A 136 -4.27 -3.24 30.58
CA GLN A 136 -4.34 -4.28 31.60
C GLN A 136 -4.72 -3.72 32.97
N PHE A 137 -4.16 -2.58 33.38
CA PHE A 137 -4.48 -1.98 34.68
C PHE A 137 -5.95 -1.59 34.78
N PHE A 138 -6.52 -1.00 33.72
CA PHE A 138 -7.93 -0.59 33.67
C PHE A 138 -8.90 -1.69 33.22
N ASP A 139 -8.40 -2.89 32.97
CA ASP A 139 -9.17 -4.06 32.49
C ASP A 139 -9.94 -3.82 31.17
N LEU A 140 -9.35 -3.00 30.30
CA LEU A 140 -9.94 -2.56 29.03
C LEU A 140 -9.60 -3.50 27.85
N GLU A 141 -8.77 -4.53 28.08
CA GLU A 141 -8.41 -5.52 27.07
C GLU A 141 -9.46 -6.64 26.93
N GLN A 142 -10.32 -6.83 27.94
CA GLN A 142 -11.35 -7.85 27.91
C GLN A 142 -12.47 -7.51 26.93
N VAL A 143 -12.98 -8.54 26.21
CA VAL A 143 -14.08 -8.42 25.23
C VAL A 143 -15.36 -7.84 25.87
N LEU A 144 -15.54 -8.03 27.18
CA LEU A 144 -16.67 -7.55 27.96
C LEU A 144 -16.63 -6.03 28.27
N SER A 145 -15.51 -5.36 28.00
CA SER A 145 -15.36 -3.91 28.20
C SER A 145 -16.19 -3.06 27.23
N GLY A 146 -16.78 -3.69 26.20
CA GLY A 146 -17.55 -2.99 25.14
C GLY A 146 -16.67 -2.23 24.14
N VAL A 147 -15.34 -2.32 24.26
CA VAL A 147 -14.39 -1.65 23.36
C VAL A 147 -14.25 -2.43 22.06
N ASN A 148 -14.35 -1.73 20.93
CA ASN A 148 -14.13 -2.34 19.61
C ASN A 148 -12.66 -2.79 19.46
N PRO A 149 -12.38 -4.10 19.32
CA PRO A 149 -11.01 -4.61 19.25
C PRO A 149 -10.25 -4.11 18.00
N MET A 150 -10.97 -3.80 16.92
CA MET A 150 -10.36 -3.23 15.71
C MET A 150 -9.94 -1.78 15.91
N ALA A 151 -10.77 -0.98 16.61
CA ALA A 151 -10.42 0.39 16.93
C ALA A 151 -9.20 0.42 17.85
N LEU A 152 -9.15 -0.46 18.86
CA LEU A 152 -8.02 -0.58 19.78
C LEU A 152 -6.73 -0.97 19.04
N ALA A 153 -6.80 -1.93 18.11
CA ALA A 153 -5.66 -2.31 17.28
C ALA A 153 -5.16 -1.14 16.40
N GLN A 154 -6.07 -0.34 15.85
CA GLN A 154 -5.72 0.86 15.07
C GLN A 154 -5.06 1.93 15.95
N LEU A 155 -5.57 2.16 17.16
CA LEU A 155 -4.99 3.07 18.13
C LEU A 155 -3.57 2.65 18.50
N ARG A 156 -3.37 1.38 18.88
CA ARG A 156 -2.05 0.82 19.21
C ARG A 156 -1.05 1.06 18.08
N ARG A 157 -1.44 0.81 16.82
CA ARG A 157 -0.58 1.05 15.65
C ARG A 157 -0.25 2.52 15.45
N ARG A 158 -1.23 3.43 15.58
CA ARG A 158 -1.02 4.88 15.43
C ARG A 158 -0.06 5.42 16.49
N GLN A 159 -0.27 5.05 17.76
CA GLN A 159 0.57 5.50 18.87
C GLN A 159 2.01 5.00 18.74
N LEU A 160 2.18 3.72 18.40
CA LEU A 160 3.48 3.13 18.15
C LEU A 160 4.17 3.75 16.93
N ALA A 161 3.42 4.08 15.86
CA ALA A 161 3.97 4.82 14.73
C ALA A 161 4.47 6.21 15.12
N MET A 162 3.73 6.95 15.98
CA MET A 162 4.17 8.24 16.51
C MET A 162 5.39 8.11 17.43
N TRP A 163 5.42 7.09 18.28
CA TRP A 163 6.55 6.82 19.16
C TRP A 163 7.85 6.58 18.38
N TYR A 164 7.78 5.90 17.23
CA TYR A 164 8.94 5.73 16.34
C TYR A 164 9.43 7.01 15.67
N LEU A 165 8.58 8.04 15.56
CA LEU A 165 8.98 9.33 14.97
C LEU A 165 9.72 10.23 15.95
N LEU A 166 9.70 9.93 17.25
CA LEU A 166 10.44 10.71 18.25
C LEU A 166 11.96 10.55 18.01
N PRO A 167 12.73 11.65 18.05
CA PRO A 167 14.17 11.64 17.76
C PRO A 167 14.99 10.80 18.75
N GLU A 168 14.44 10.50 19.92
CA GLU A 168 15.02 9.65 20.96
C GLU A 168 14.97 8.16 20.59
N ASN A 169 13.98 7.75 19.77
CA ASN A 169 13.71 6.35 19.43
C ASN A 169 14.26 5.92 18.05
N ASP A 170 15.15 6.73 17.46
CA ASP A 170 15.78 6.47 16.15
C ASP A 170 16.41 5.05 16.06
N ARG A 171 16.99 4.56 17.17
CA ARG A 171 17.58 3.22 17.24
C ARG A 171 16.54 2.10 17.16
N ALA A 172 15.41 2.27 17.84
CA ALA A 172 14.31 1.31 17.80
C ALA A 172 13.69 1.25 16.40
N LEU A 173 13.60 2.40 15.72
CA LEU A 173 13.15 2.47 14.33
C LEU A 173 14.13 1.78 13.37
N ALA A 174 15.44 1.99 13.54
CA ALA A 174 16.46 1.35 12.70
C ALA A 174 16.45 -0.17 12.82
N LEU A 175 16.27 -0.70 14.04
CA LEU A 175 16.13 -2.14 14.29
C LEU A 175 14.90 -2.72 13.59
N ARG A 176 13.75 -2.04 13.69
CA ARG A 176 12.51 -2.47 13.03
C ARG A 176 12.60 -2.47 11.51
N LEU A 177 13.36 -1.54 10.94
CA LEU A 177 13.59 -1.44 9.50
C LEU A 177 14.62 -2.44 8.98
N ASN A 178 15.20 -3.27 9.87
CA ASN A 178 16.26 -4.23 9.56
C ASN A 178 17.41 -3.56 8.79
N ILE A 179 17.72 -2.30 9.12
CA ILE A 179 18.87 -1.58 8.59
C ILE A 179 20.08 -2.11 9.35
N PRO A 180 21.13 -2.61 8.68
CA PRO A 180 22.28 -3.23 9.34
C PRO A 180 22.90 -2.24 10.34
N VAL A 181 22.80 -2.55 11.62
CA VAL A 181 23.23 -1.69 12.74
C VAL A 181 24.76 -1.72 12.95
N ASN A 182 25.48 -2.63 12.27
CA ASN A 182 26.93 -2.82 12.40
C ASN A 182 27.78 -1.61 11.94
N ARG A 183 27.22 -0.72 11.13
CA ARG A 183 27.71 0.64 10.96
C ARG A 183 26.55 1.51 11.40
N SER A 184 26.81 2.48 12.27
CA SER A 184 25.84 3.41 12.86
C SER A 184 24.60 3.57 11.98
N PRO A 185 23.37 3.31 12.51
CA PRO A 185 22.16 3.42 11.71
C PRO A 185 22.17 4.77 11.04
N ASP A 186 21.96 4.77 9.72
CA ASP A 186 22.25 5.89 8.83
C ASP A 186 21.26 7.03 9.12
N ARG A 187 21.43 7.70 10.27
CA ARG A 187 20.52 8.65 10.89
C ARG A 187 20.21 9.77 9.91
N ARG A 188 21.23 10.17 9.15
CA ARG A 188 21.10 11.14 8.06
C ARG A 188 20.11 10.70 6.98
N GLN A 189 20.08 9.43 6.61
CA GLN A 189 19.10 8.91 5.64
C GLN A 189 17.69 8.88 6.23
N LEU A 190 17.56 8.48 7.50
CA LEU A 190 16.29 8.46 8.23
C LEU A 190 15.70 9.86 8.32
N THR A 191 16.47 10.83 8.83
CA THR A 191 16.07 12.23 8.95
C THR A 191 15.81 12.85 7.58
N ALA A 192 16.59 12.50 6.54
CA ALA A 192 16.32 12.98 5.19
C ALA A 192 15.02 12.42 4.60
N CYS A 193 14.61 11.20 4.96
CA CYS A 193 13.33 10.63 4.56
C CYS A 193 12.17 11.29 5.33
N LEU A 194 12.33 11.51 6.63
CA LEU A 194 11.36 12.22 7.47
C LEU A 194 11.11 13.65 6.98
N ARG A 195 12.17 14.44 6.79
CA ARG A 195 12.07 15.80 6.24
C ARG A 195 11.40 15.85 4.86
N LEU A 196 11.49 14.79 4.08
CA LEU A 196 10.84 14.71 2.77
C LEU A 196 9.34 14.39 2.89
N LEU A 197 8.95 13.64 3.91
CA LEU A 197 7.57 13.24 4.21
C LEU A 197 6.78 14.29 5.01
N GLU A 198 7.48 15.15 5.76
CA GLU A 198 6.90 16.29 6.50
C GLU A 198 6.60 17.50 5.59
N LYS A 199 7.32 17.65 4.47
CA LYS A 199 7.13 18.79 3.57
C LYS A 199 5.75 18.76 2.87
N PRO A 200 5.16 19.92 2.55
CA PRO A 200 3.90 19.98 1.80
C PRO A 200 4.08 19.42 0.38
N TRP A 201 3.02 18.77 -0.14
CA TRP A 201 3.03 18.17 -1.48
C TRP A 201 3.30 19.20 -2.58
N ARG A 202 4.43 19.04 -3.27
CA ARG A 202 4.82 19.83 -4.43
C ARG A 202 5.44 18.92 -5.49
N TRP A 203 4.90 18.94 -6.70
CA TRP A 203 5.41 18.18 -7.84
C TRP A 203 6.86 18.53 -8.19
N GLN A 204 7.26 19.78 -7.97
CA GLN A 204 8.63 20.27 -8.14
C GLN A 204 9.65 19.58 -7.22
N ALA A 205 9.22 18.98 -6.11
CA ALA A 205 10.09 18.26 -5.17
C ALA A 205 10.25 16.77 -5.51
N VAL A 206 9.51 16.26 -6.50
CA VAL A 206 9.56 14.86 -6.95
C VAL A 206 10.80 14.50 -7.78
N PRO A 207 11.35 15.35 -8.67
CA PRO A 207 12.38 14.89 -9.60
C PRO A 207 13.71 14.54 -8.90
N TRP A 208 14.17 15.35 -7.96
CA TRP A 208 15.45 15.14 -7.29
C TRP A 208 15.51 13.83 -6.46
N PRO A 209 14.51 13.50 -5.63
CA PRO A 209 14.46 12.21 -4.95
C PRO A 209 14.20 11.04 -5.91
N ALA A 210 13.44 11.26 -6.99
CA ALA A 210 13.13 10.24 -7.98
C ALA A 210 14.37 9.77 -8.76
N ILE A 211 15.29 10.67 -9.11
CA ILE A 211 16.51 10.35 -9.87
C ILE A 211 17.39 9.31 -9.14
N ARG A 212 17.48 9.34 -7.80
CA ARG A 212 18.27 8.37 -7.03
C ARG A 212 17.58 7.00 -6.94
N ARG A 213 18.08 6.01 -7.69
CA ARG A 213 17.50 4.65 -7.83
C ARG A 213 17.20 3.94 -6.50
N GLY A 214 18.06 4.11 -5.49
CA GLY A 214 17.89 3.47 -4.17
C GLY A 214 16.90 4.17 -3.23
N ARG A 215 16.64 5.47 -3.44
CA ARG A 215 15.90 6.31 -2.48
C ARG A 215 14.41 5.97 -2.46
N THR A 216 13.82 5.68 -3.61
CA THR A 216 12.40 5.29 -3.72
C THR A 216 12.12 3.96 -3.01
N ALA A 217 13.02 2.99 -3.15
CA ALA A 217 12.89 1.70 -2.47
C ALA A 217 13.15 1.83 -0.96
N ALA A 218 14.08 2.70 -0.55
CA ALA A 218 14.30 3.02 0.86
C ALA A 218 13.08 3.68 1.49
N ILE A 219 12.47 4.70 0.85
CA ILE A 219 11.25 5.35 1.34
C ILE A 219 10.08 4.36 1.40
N GLY A 220 9.92 3.51 0.38
CA GLY A 220 8.88 2.47 0.40
C GLY A 220 9.05 1.48 1.56
N ARG A 221 10.27 1.02 1.82
CA ARG A 221 10.60 0.16 2.97
C ARG A 221 10.38 0.87 4.30
N PHE A 222 10.72 2.15 4.37
CA PHE A 222 10.49 3.00 5.55
C PHE A 222 9.00 3.09 5.89
N ILE A 223 8.17 3.47 4.92
CA ILE A 223 6.71 3.56 5.10
C ILE A 223 6.12 2.19 5.42
N HIS A 224 6.61 1.12 4.78
CA HIS A 224 6.17 -0.22 5.08
C HIS A 224 6.55 -0.66 6.50
N GLY A 225 7.75 -0.35 6.98
CA GLY A 225 8.18 -0.68 8.33
C GLY A 225 7.44 0.09 9.41
N LEU A 226 7.08 1.35 9.16
CA LEU A 226 6.30 2.16 10.09
C LEU A 226 4.87 1.65 10.25
N CYS A 227 4.15 1.46 9.13
CA CYS A 227 2.71 1.23 9.15
C CYS A 227 2.29 -0.17 8.70
N SER A 228 3.25 -1.07 8.41
CA SER A 228 2.99 -2.44 7.92
C SER A 228 2.03 -2.49 6.72
N GLY A 229 2.02 -1.44 5.89
CA GLY A 229 1.11 -1.28 4.74
C GLY A 229 -0.23 -0.58 5.01
N HIS A 230 -0.54 -0.16 6.23
CA HIS A 230 -1.77 0.58 6.59
C HIS A 230 -1.56 2.09 6.50
N LEU A 231 -1.63 2.64 5.29
CA LEU A 231 -1.38 4.06 5.01
C LEU A 231 -2.39 5.04 5.64
N ALA A 232 -3.53 4.55 6.14
CA ALA A 232 -4.55 5.34 6.85
C ALA A 232 -4.22 5.58 8.34
N GLU A 233 -3.18 4.92 8.84
CA GLU A 233 -2.74 5.00 10.24
C GLU A 233 -1.45 5.82 10.36
N LEU A 234 -1.08 6.58 9.32
CA LEU A 234 0.08 7.46 9.40
C LEU A 234 -0.14 8.59 10.41
N PRO A 235 0.91 8.95 11.18
CA PRO A 235 0.88 10.10 12.06
C PRO A 235 0.51 11.40 11.33
N PRO A 236 -0.19 12.34 12.00
CA PRO A 236 -0.62 13.61 11.39
C PRO A 236 0.56 14.49 10.94
N GLN A 237 1.75 14.28 11.50
CA GLN A 237 2.99 14.98 11.13
C GLN A 237 3.46 14.63 9.71
N ILE A 238 3.05 13.47 9.18
CA ILE A 238 3.43 13.03 7.84
C ILE A 238 2.28 13.32 6.88
N ASN A 239 2.59 13.97 5.76
CA ASN A 239 1.61 14.17 4.71
C ASN A 239 1.23 12.82 4.07
N GLN A 240 -0.02 12.41 4.29
CA GLN A 240 -0.53 11.12 3.80
C GLN A 240 -0.46 11.01 2.28
N ALA A 241 -0.72 12.09 1.53
CA ALA A 241 -0.66 12.08 0.08
C ALA A 241 0.76 11.78 -0.44
N HIS A 242 1.78 12.37 0.21
CA HIS A 242 3.19 12.09 -0.09
C HIS A 242 3.56 10.64 0.19
N ALA A 243 3.19 10.12 1.35
CA ALA A 243 3.48 8.74 1.73
C ALA A 243 2.84 7.74 0.76
N VAL A 244 1.57 7.97 0.40
CA VAL A 244 0.85 7.12 -0.56
C VAL A 244 1.52 7.15 -1.93
N PHE A 245 1.94 8.32 -2.42
CA PHE A 245 2.66 8.45 -3.68
C PHE A 245 3.95 7.63 -3.69
N TRP A 246 4.84 7.84 -2.72
CA TRP A 246 6.14 7.17 -2.68
C TRP A 246 6.01 5.67 -2.43
N TYR A 247 5.06 5.26 -1.58
CA TYR A 247 4.76 3.86 -1.36
C TYR A 247 4.27 3.18 -2.66
N ARG A 248 3.35 3.82 -3.39
CA ARG A 248 2.86 3.32 -4.69
C ARG A 248 3.93 3.34 -5.78
N ALA A 249 4.85 4.30 -5.74
CA ALA A 249 5.99 4.35 -6.66
C ALA A 249 7.02 3.23 -6.38
N ALA A 250 7.15 2.80 -5.12
CA ALA A 250 8.10 1.77 -4.71
C ALA A 250 7.61 0.33 -4.99
N LEU A 251 6.29 0.10 -5.09
CA LEU A 251 5.72 -1.21 -5.36
C LEU A 251 6.12 -1.72 -6.77
N THR A 252 6.59 -2.96 -6.85
CA THR A 252 7.13 -3.59 -8.08
C THR A 252 6.10 -4.40 -8.88
N GLY A 253 4.88 -4.57 -8.37
CA GLY A 253 3.89 -5.50 -8.94
C GLY A 253 2.81 -4.90 -9.84
N ALA A 254 2.64 -3.58 -9.89
CA ALA A 254 1.61 -2.93 -10.71
C ALA A 254 2.08 -1.57 -11.21
N MET A 255 1.67 -1.20 -12.43
CA MET A 255 1.94 0.12 -12.98
C MET A 255 0.98 1.14 -12.35
N SER A 256 1.47 1.86 -11.35
CA SER A 256 0.75 2.97 -10.73
C SER A 256 1.15 4.29 -11.38
N TRP A 257 0.24 5.28 -11.38
CA TRP A 257 0.56 6.63 -11.84
C TRP A 257 1.84 7.21 -11.20
N PRO A 258 2.07 7.06 -9.87
CA PRO A 258 3.33 7.47 -9.25
C PRO A 258 4.58 6.79 -9.83
N ARG A 259 4.51 5.50 -10.15
CA ARG A 259 5.63 4.75 -10.74
C ARG A 259 5.91 5.22 -12.17
N PHE A 260 4.86 5.53 -12.92
CA PHE A 260 4.98 6.14 -14.25
C PHE A 260 5.73 7.47 -14.16
N ALA A 261 5.28 8.38 -13.31
CA ALA A 261 5.91 9.69 -13.13
C ALA A 261 7.40 9.58 -12.73
N VAL A 262 7.73 8.73 -11.74
CA VAL A 262 9.13 8.53 -11.30
C VAL A 262 10.00 7.95 -12.42
N GLY A 263 9.49 7.00 -13.18
CA GLY A 263 10.25 6.44 -14.30
C GLY A 263 10.40 7.41 -15.46
N SER A 264 9.38 8.23 -15.77
CA SER A 264 9.46 9.28 -16.79
C SER A 264 10.50 10.34 -16.43
N VAL A 265 10.60 10.74 -15.15
CA VAL A 265 11.68 11.61 -14.68
C VAL A 265 13.06 10.98 -14.91
N ARG A 266 13.22 9.69 -14.58
CA ARG A 266 14.50 8.98 -14.76
C ARG A 266 14.87 8.84 -16.23
N ALA A 267 13.90 8.50 -17.07
CA ALA A 267 14.09 8.40 -18.52
C ALA A 267 14.44 9.76 -19.13
N GLY A 268 13.75 10.83 -18.73
CA GLY A 268 14.07 12.19 -19.16
C GLY A 268 15.46 12.64 -18.72
N PHE A 269 15.86 12.34 -17.48
CA PHE A 269 17.21 12.64 -17.00
C PHE A 269 18.30 11.86 -17.76
N LEU A 270 18.08 10.57 -18.03
CA LEU A 270 18.99 9.75 -18.83
C LEU A 270 19.08 10.26 -20.28
N ALA A 271 17.94 10.64 -20.88
CA ALA A 271 17.87 11.22 -22.21
C ALA A 271 18.65 12.55 -22.28
N LEU A 272 18.53 13.40 -21.25
CA LEU A 272 19.27 14.64 -21.15
C LEU A 272 20.78 14.40 -21.02
N ILE A 273 21.21 13.45 -20.17
CA ILE A 273 22.62 13.06 -20.05
C ILE A 273 23.16 12.61 -21.41
N LEU A 274 22.45 11.70 -22.09
CA LEU A 274 22.87 11.19 -23.39
C LEU A 274 22.96 12.30 -24.43
N MET A 275 21.97 13.19 -24.50
CA MET A 275 22.00 14.35 -25.39
C MET A 275 23.21 15.24 -25.12
N THR A 276 23.45 15.60 -23.85
CA THR A 276 24.61 16.44 -23.49
C THR A 276 25.95 15.74 -23.76
N CYS A 277 26.02 14.43 -23.59
CA CYS A 277 27.21 13.64 -23.87
C CYS A 277 27.52 13.58 -25.37
N VAL A 278 26.50 13.37 -26.22
CA VAL A 278 26.66 13.38 -27.70
C VAL A 278 27.12 14.76 -28.18
N ILE A 279 26.51 15.84 -27.68
CA ILE A 279 26.90 17.21 -28.03
C ILE A 279 28.34 17.50 -27.55
N GLY A 280 28.68 17.11 -26.32
CA GLY A 280 30.02 17.28 -25.77
C GLY A 280 31.08 16.50 -26.54
N MET A 281 30.77 15.25 -26.93
CA MET A 281 31.64 14.43 -27.78
C MET A 281 31.84 15.08 -29.15
N ALA A 282 30.78 15.56 -29.79
CA ALA A 282 30.87 16.24 -31.08
C ALA A 282 31.72 17.53 -31.00
N ALA A 283 31.62 18.27 -29.89
CA ALA A 283 32.44 19.45 -29.63
C ALA A 283 33.92 19.11 -29.40
N LEU A 284 34.21 18.02 -28.68
CA LEU A 284 35.56 17.53 -28.48
C LEU A 284 36.20 17.06 -29.80
N THR A 285 35.45 16.33 -30.63
CA THR A 285 35.94 15.86 -31.93
C THR A 285 36.17 17.01 -32.90
N SER A 286 35.28 18.01 -32.94
CA SER A 286 35.48 19.18 -33.81
C SER A 286 36.70 20.00 -33.39
N TRP A 287 36.91 20.16 -32.08
CA TRP A 287 38.08 20.86 -31.55
C TRP A 287 39.39 20.12 -31.86
N ALA A 288 39.42 18.78 -31.71
CA ALA A 288 40.59 17.97 -32.00
C ALA A 288 40.95 17.94 -33.50
N ASN A 289 39.96 17.94 -34.38
CA ASN A 289 40.16 17.86 -35.84
C ASN A 289 40.33 19.24 -36.51
N GLY A 290 40.14 20.34 -35.76
CA GLY A 290 40.17 21.69 -36.32
C GLY A 290 38.99 22.00 -37.27
N GLU A 291 37.96 21.16 -37.26
CA GLU A 291 36.76 21.31 -38.09
C GLU A 291 35.72 22.20 -37.40
N GLY A 292 34.87 22.86 -38.20
CA GLY A 292 33.73 23.60 -37.67
C GLY A 292 32.72 22.68 -36.98
N LEU A 293 32.22 23.10 -35.82
CA LEU A 293 31.20 22.32 -35.09
C LEU A 293 29.90 22.25 -35.91
N HIS A 294 29.57 21.06 -36.42
CA HIS A 294 28.28 20.78 -37.05
C HIS A 294 27.17 20.59 -35.98
N VAL A 295 26.81 21.69 -35.30
CA VAL A 295 25.85 21.70 -34.18
C VAL A 295 24.54 21.00 -34.53
N PHE A 296 24.01 21.23 -35.74
CA PHE A 296 22.73 20.65 -36.16
C PHE A 296 22.76 19.13 -36.28
N VAL A 297 23.88 18.54 -36.74
CA VAL A 297 24.03 17.08 -36.85
C VAL A 297 24.15 16.46 -35.46
N ALA A 298 24.96 17.06 -34.59
CA ALA A 298 25.10 16.62 -33.20
C ALA A 298 23.79 16.72 -32.42
N LEU A 299 23.03 17.81 -32.63
CA LEU A 299 21.70 18.01 -32.05
C LEU A 299 20.71 16.97 -32.58
N GLY A 300 20.73 16.68 -33.89
CA GLY A 300 19.89 15.67 -34.52
C GLY A 300 20.13 14.28 -33.95
N ILE A 301 21.38 13.84 -33.89
CA ILE A 301 21.77 12.55 -33.29
C ILE A 301 21.39 12.50 -31.81
N GLY A 302 21.67 13.57 -31.06
CA GLY A 302 21.30 13.69 -29.65
C GLY A 302 19.78 13.60 -29.42
N ALA A 303 18.98 14.23 -30.29
CA ALA A 303 17.52 14.17 -30.24
C ALA A 303 16.98 12.77 -30.56
N VAL A 304 17.53 12.08 -31.57
CA VAL A 304 17.16 10.68 -31.89
C VAL A 304 17.48 9.76 -30.70
N MET A 305 18.65 9.92 -30.08
CA MET A 305 19.01 9.13 -28.89
C MET A 305 18.10 9.43 -27.70
N ALA A 306 17.81 10.71 -27.42
CA ALA A 306 16.90 11.11 -26.34
C ALA A 306 15.48 10.57 -26.54
N THR A 307 14.94 10.68 -27.76
CA THR A 307 13.61 10.17 -28.11
C THR A 307 13.56 8.64 -28.04
N SER A 308 14.63 7.94 -28.42
CA SER A 308 14.70 6.47 -28.29
C SER A 308 14.60 5.99 -26.83
N VAL A 309 15.25 6.69 -25.89
CA VAL A 309 15.22 6.37 -24.46
C VAL A 309 13.82 6.57 -23.88
N LEU A 310 13.18 7.69 -24.24
CA LEU A 310 11.80 7.97 -23.83
C LEU A 310 10.82 6.97 -24.46
N GLY A 311 10.99 6.63 -25.73
CA GLY A 311 10.20 5.62 -26.43
C GLY A 311 10.32 4.25 -25.78
N LEU A 312 11.54 3.82 -25.44
CA LEU A 312 11.80 2.56 -24.74
C LEU A 312 11.14 2.52 -23.36
N TRP A 313 11.19 3.64 -22.61
CA TRP A 313 10.50 3.76 -21.34
C TRP A 313 8.98 3.66 -21.50
N LEU A 314 8.39 4.36 -22.46
CA LEU A 314 6.95 4.31 -22.74
C LEU A 314 6.52 2.90 -23.15
N ALA A 315 7.28 2.23 -24.01
CA ALA A 315 7.04 0.85 -24.40
C ALA A 315 7.09 -0.10 -23.18
N TYR A 316 8.09 0.06 -22.31
CA TYR A 316 8.21 -0.72 -21.08
C TYR A 316 7.08 -0.45 -20.08
N ALA A 317 6.69 0.83 -19.91
CA ALA A 317 5.58 1.24 -19.07
C ALA A 317 4.25 0.66 -19.57
N GLY A 318 3.99 0.77 -20.87
CA GLY A 318 2.83 0.19 -21.54
C GLY A 318 2.79 -1.33 -21.41
N TRP A 319 3.94 -1.99 -21.55
CA TRP A 319 4.08 -3.42 -21.35
C TRP A 319 3.70 -3.86 -19.91
N ILE A 320 4.23 -3.21 -18.87
CA ILE A 320 3.87 -3.54 -17.47
C ILE A 320 2.37 -3.29 -17.23
N TRP A 321 1.85 -2.19 -17.76
CA TRP A 321 0.43 -1.87 -17.61
C TRP A 321 -0.45 -2.93 -18.27
N LEU A 322 -0.11 -3.35 -19.48
CA LEU A 322 -0.84 -4.37 -20.24
C LEU A 322 -0.76 -5.75 -19.57
N ASP A 323 0.41 -6.11 -19.05
CA ASP A 323 0.62 -7.34 -18.28
C ASP A 323 -0.22 -7.35 -16.99
N HIS A 324 -0.24 -6.22 -16.26
CA HIS A 324 -1.08 -6.05 -15.07
C HIS A 324 -2.57 -6.16 -15.43
N TRP A 325 -3.00 -5.49 -16.50
CA TRP A 325 -4.39 -5.52 -16.98
C TRP A 325 -4.86 -6.92 -17.39
N GLN A 326 -3.99 -7.70 -18.04
CA GLN A 326 -4.24 -9.10 -18.39
C GLN A 326 -4.26 -10.04 -17.18
N GLY A 327 -3.49 -9.73 -16.13
CA GLY A 327 -3.43 -10.50 -14.89
C GLY A 327 -4.59 -10.26 -13.90
N LEU A 328 -5.42 -9.23 -14.11
CA LEU A 328 -6.56 -8.94 -13.23
C LEU A 328 -7.67 -10.01 -13.37
N PRO A 329 -8.35 -10.38 -12.25
CA PRO A 329 -9.45 -11.33 -12.30
C PRO A 329 -10.60 -10.80 -13.16
N GLU A 330 -11.20 -11.65 -14.01
CA GLU A 330 -12.29 -11.27 -14.94
C GLU A 330 -13.59 -10.81 -14.22
N SER A 331 -13.65 -10.92 -12.89
CA SER A 331 -14.73 -10.38 -12.06
C SER A 331 -14.54 -8.91 -11.69
N SER A 332 -13.38 -8.30 -11.96
CA SER A 332 -13.18 -6.88 -11.73
C SER A 332 -14.04 -6.08 -12.71
N GLN A 333 -14.89 -5.18 -12.21
CA GLN A 333 -15.77 -4.24 -12.96
C GLN A 333 -15.05 -3.31 -13.96
N THR A 334 -13.77 -3.56 -14.28
CA THR A 334 -12.92 -2.68 -15.08
C THR A 334 -12.89 -3.11 -16.56
N GLY A 335 -13.92 -2.70 -17.30
CA GLY A 335 -13.92 -2.72 -18.78
C GLY A 335 -14.43 -4.01 -19.45
N PRO A 336 -14.53 -4.01 -20.78
CA PRO A 336 -15.13 -5.10 -21.54
C PRO A 336 -14.26 -6.36 -21.47
N VAL A 337 -14.78 -7.39 -20.80
CA VAL A 337 -14.12 -8.70 -20.60
C VAL A 337 -13.70 -9.34 -21.93
N TRP A 338 -14.46 -9.09 -23.00
CA TRP A 338 -14.17 -9.59 -24.34
C TRP A 338 -12.85 -9.04 -24.91
N LEU A 339 -12.52 -7.76 -24.68
CA LEU A 339 -11.29 -7.15 -25.16
C LEU A 339 -10.04 -7.83 -24.55
N ARG A 340 -10.11 -8.20 -23.25
CA ARG A 340 -9.04 -8.95 -22.58
C ARG A 340 -8.84 -10.34 -23.19
N ARG A 341 -9.92 -10.96 -23.64
CA ARG A 341 -9.88 -12.30 -24.26
C ARG A 341 -9.30 -12.25 -25.67
N MET A 342 -9.68 -11.25 -26.46
CA MET A 342 -9.26 -11.12 -27.86
C MET A 342 -7.87 -10.52 -28.05
N LEU A 343 -7.26 -9.90 -27.03
CA LEU A 343 -5.93 -9.28 -27.17
C LEU A 343 -4.86 -10.27 -27.68
N VAL A 344 -4.77 -11.49 -27.12
CA VAL A 344 -3.72 -12.45 -27.52
C VAL A 344 -3.94 -12.95 -28.96
N PRO A 345 -5.16 -13.38 -29.36
CA PRO A 345 -5.45 -13.66 -30.76
C PRO A 345 -5.18 -12.50 -31.71
N ALA A 346 -5.59 -11.27 -31.34
CA ALA A 346 -5.37 -10.08 -32.15
C ALA A 346 -3.88 -9.78 -32.34
N LEU A 347 -3.06 -9.95 -31.30
CA LEU A 347 -1.62 -9.79 -31.41
C LEU A 347 -0.99 -10.89 -32.27
N CYS A 348 -1.46 -12.14 -32.21
CA CYS A 348 -0.99 -13.21 -33.12
C CYS A 348 -1.32 -12.89 -34.58
N ALA A 349 -2.53 -12.39 -34.86
CA ALA A 349 -2.90 -11.91 -36.19
C ALA A 349 -2.05 -10.72 -36.63
N ALA A 350 -1.73 -9.80 -35.72
CA ALA A 350 -0.83 -8.67 -36.00
C ALA A 350 0.60 -9.12 -36.31
N VAL A 351 1.13 -10.16 -35.65
CA VAL A 351 2.44 -10.75 -35.97
C VAL A 351 2.47 -11.20 -37.43
N VAL A 352 1.47 -11.97 -37.84
CA VAL A 352 1.34 -12.45 -39.23
C VAL A 352 1.17 -11.27 -40.19
N GLY A 353 0.33 -10.28 -39.86
CA GLY A 353 0.14 -9.10 -40.68
C GLY A 353 1.40 -8.27 -40.87
N VAL A 354 2.20 -8.04 -39.81
CA VAL A 354 3.46 -7.30 -39.88
C VAL A 354 4.52 -8.05 -40.69
N ASP A 355 4.56 -9.38 -40.55
CA ASP A 355 5.47 -10.22 -41.32
C ASP A 355 5.14 -10.17 -42.83
N TYR A 356 3.88 -10.40 -43.19
CA TYR A 356 3.44 -10.48 -44.58
C TYR A 356 3.29 -9.12 -45.28
N LEU A 357 2.78 -8.08 -44.60
CA LEU A 357 2.45 -6.80 -45.24
C LEU A 357 3.56 -5.76 -45.12
N ALA A 358 4.27 -5.73 -43.99
CA ALA A 358 5.32 -4.73 -43.75
C ALA A 358 6.72 -5.26 -44.06
N THR A 359 6.86 -6.55 -44.43
CA THR A 359 8.14 -7.21 -44.69
C THR A 359 9.18 -6.94 -43.59
N ALA A 360 8.71 -6.87 -42.34
CA ALA A 360 9.49 -6.46 -41.19
C ALA A 360 9.64 -7.61 -40.19
N PRO A 361 10.43 -8.65 -40.51
CA PRO A 361 10.50 -9.89 -39.72
C PRO A 361 11.02 -9.63 -38.30
N VAL A 362 11.93 -8.67 -38.13
CA VAL A 362 12.46 -8.29 -36.81
C VAL A 362 11.35 -7.74 -35.89
N ALA A 363 10.46 -6.90 -36.43
CA ALA A 363 9.33 -6.37 -35.68
C ALA A 363 8.31 -7.48 -35.35
N ALA A 364 8.05 -8.38 -36.30
CA ALA A 364 7.17 -9.54 -36.09
C ALA A 364 7.69 -10.48 -34.98
N ILE A 365 8.99 -10.78 -34.95
CA ILE A 365 9.63 -11.59 -33.90
C ILE A 365 9.53 -10.91 -32.52
N ALA A 366 9.73 -9.59 -32.47
CA ALA A 366 9.61 -8.83 -31.22
C ALA A 366 8.19 -8.88 -30.66
N ILE A 367 7.18 -8.68 -31.51
CA ILE A 367 5.77 -8.79 -31.13
C ILE A 367 5.46 -10.24 -30.72
N LEU A 368 5.93 -11.24 -31.46
CA LEU A 368 5.71 -12.66 -31.14
C LEU A 368 6.25 -13.02 -29.75
N GLY A 369 7.48 -12.63 -29.42
CA GLY A 369 8.03 -12.86 -28.09
C GLY A 369 7.21 -12.19 -26.98
N ALA A 370 6.80 -10.95 -27.20
CA ALA A 370 5.90 -10.24 -26.30
C ALA A 370 4.56 -11.00 -26.14
N THR A 371 3.94 -11.48 -27.22
CA THR A 371 2.70 -12.27 -27.11
C THR A 371 2.88 -13.57 -26.31
N LEU A 372 3.99 -14.27 -26.52
CA LEU A 372 4.31 -15.52 -25.84
C LEU A 372 4.51 -15.31 -24.34
N ILE A 373 5.27 -14.28 -23.96
CA ILE A 373 5.47 -13.94 -22.55
C ILE A 373 4.14 -13.57 -21.88
N MET A 374 3.28 -12.81 -22.56
CA MET A 374 1.95 -12.48 -22.03
C MET A 374 1.05 -13.71 -21.87
N ALA A 375 1.00 -14.60 -22.87
CA ALA A 375 0.21 -15.82 -22.81
C ALA A 375 0.67 -16.71 -21.64
N LEU A 376 1.99 -16.86 -21.46
CA LEU A 376 2.57 -17.65 -20.38
C LEU A 376 2.30 -17.04 -19.00
N ARG A 377 2.49 -15.71 -18.86
CA ARG A 377 2.20 -15.01 -17.60
C ARG A 377 0.73 -15.08 -17.24
N ARG A 378 -0.17 -14.92 -18.21
CA ARG A 378 -1.60 -15.06 -18.02
C ARG A 378 -1.96 -16.47 -17.52
N PHE A 379 -1.43 -17.51 -18.17
CA PHE A 379 -1.64 -18.90 -17.76
C PHE A 379 -1.11 -19.19 -16.33
N GLN A 380 0.03 -18.60 -15.96
CA GLN A 380 0.61 -18.73 -14.62
C GLN A 380 -0.21 -17.98 -13.56
N HIS A 381 -0.61 -16.74 -13.82
CA HIS A 381 -1.38 -15.92 -12.88
C HIS A 381 -2.74 -16.52 -12.55
N ARG A 382 -3.34 -17.27 -13.49
CA ARG A 382 -4.64 -17.93 -13.34
C ARG A 382 -4.55 -19.37 -12.81
N SER A 383 -3.35 -19.92 -12.72
CA SER A 383 -3.15 -21.23 -12.10
C SER A 383 -3.34 -21.14 -10.59
N PRO A 384 -4.16 -22.01 -9.96
CA PRO A 384 -4.31 -22.03 -8.52
C PRO A 384 -2.94 -22.26 -7.85
N PRO A 385 -2.71 -21.69 -6.65
CA PRO A 385 -1.48 -21.95 -5.91
C PRO A 385 -1.36 -23.46 -5.70
N ARG A 386 -0.31 -24.07 -6.27
CA ARG A 386 -0.02 -25.49 -6.05
C ARG A 386 0.18 -25.72 -4.54
N PRO A 387 -0.35 -26.81 -3.98
CA PRO A 387 -0.09 -27.17 -2.58
C PRO A 387 1.43 -27.21 -2.32
N ALA A 388 1.82 -26.68 -1.16
CA ALA A 388 3.20 -26.47 -0.77
C ALA A 388 3.98 -27.79 -0.85
N GLY A 389 4.94 -27.88 -1.76
CA GLY A 389 5.79 -29.06 -1.88
C GLY A 389 6.91 -28.94 -2.90
N LYS A 390 6.67 -28.27 -4.03
CA LYS A 390 7.73 -27.96 -5.01
C LYS A 390 7.52 -26.57 -5.60
N ARG A 391 7.96 -25.54 -4.85
CA ARG A 391 8.16 -24.20 -5.41
C ARG A 391 9.40 -24.25 -6.31
N THR A 392 9.27 -24.71 -7.55
CA THR A 392 10.26 -24.37 -8.57
C THR A 392 10.16 -22.85 -8.74
N SER A 393 11.20 -22.13 -8.30
CA SER A 393 11.30 -20.68 -8.32
C SER A 393 11.44 -20.17 -9.75
N LEU A 394 10.42 -20.35 -10.59
CA LEU A 394 10.35 -19.73 -11.91
C LEU A 394 10.25 -18.19 -11.84
N ARG A 395 10.02 -17.61 -10.64
CA ARG A 395 10.25 -16.18 -10.41
C ARG A 395 11.74 -15.77 -10.52
N ALA A 396 12.68 -16.71 -10.32
CA ALA A 396 14.11 -16.51 -10.61
C ALA A 396 14.45 -16.73 -12.10
N SER A 397 13.50 -17.21 -12.92
CA SER A 397 13.67 -17.46 -14.36
C SER A 397 13.30 -16.25 -15.24
N LEU A 398 13.01 -15.08 -14.66
CA LEU A 398 12.70 -13.88 -15.45
C LEU A 398 13.93 -13.30 -16.16
N SER A 399 15.11 -13.41 -15.55
CA SER A 399 16.39 -13.14 -16.23
C SER A 399 16.69 -14.20 -17.29
N GLY A 400 16.37 -15.46 -17.00
CA GLY A 400 16.49 -16.57 -17.95
C GLY A 400 15.58 -16.46 -19.17
N MET A 401 14.36 -15.92 -19.03
CA MET A 401 13.44 -15.70 -20.16
C MET A 401 13.88 -14.58 -21.08
N GLY A 402 14.55 -13.54 -20.57
CA GLY A 402 15.15 -12.50 -21.40
C GLY A 402 16.30 -13.06 -22.26
N VAL A 403 17.15 -13.89 -21.65
CA VAL A 403 18.22 -14.62 -22.37
C VAL A 403 17.62 -15.62 -23.35
N LEU A 404 16.60 -16.39 -22.95
CA LEU A 404 15.89 -17.30 -23.85
C LEU A 404 15.25 -16.55 -25.01
N PHE A 405 14.69 -15.36 -24.80
CA PHE A 405 14.13 -14.53 -25.87
C PHE A 405 15.21 -14.04 -26.83
N VAL A 406 16.35 -13.56 -26.34
CA VAL A 406 17.48 -13.15 -27.18
C VAL A 406 18.08 -14.34 -27.94
N VAL A 407 18.23 -15.49 -27.27
CA VAL A 407 18.73 -16.73 -27.89
C VAL A 407 17.74 -17.26 -28.91
N LEU A 408 16.43 -17.26 -28.61
CA LEU A 408 15.39 -17.70 -29.53
C LEU A 408 15.28 -16.74 -30.73
N ALA A 409 15.36 -15.43 -30.51
CA ALA A 409 15.35 -14.44 -31.59
C ALA A 409 16.59 -14.57 -32.48
N ASN A 410 17.78 -14.78 -31.90
CA ASN A 410 19.01 -14.98 -32.64
C ASN A 410 19.06 -16.35 -33.36
N ALA A 411 18.48 -17.39 -32.74
CA ALA A 411 18.32 -18.69 -33.36
C ALA A 411 17.31 -18.64 -34.51
N LEU A 412 16.16 -17.97 -34.34
CA LEU A 412 15.16 -17.80 -35.40
C LEU A 412 15.70 -16.95 -36.55
N SER A 413 16.47 -15.88 -36.27
CA SER A 413 17.06 -15.05 -37.32
C SER A 413 18.12 -15.79 -38.12
N LYS A 414 18.91 -16.68 -37.47
CA LYS A 414 19.87 -17.54 -38.16
C LYS A 414 19.17 -18.64 -38.97
N LEU A 415 18.16 -19.29 -38.39
CA LEU A 415 17.39 -20.34 -39.07
C LEU A 415 16.62 -19.80 -40.28
N ALA A 416 16.13 -18.56 -40.20
CA ALA A 416 15.46 -17.87 -41.31
C ALA A 416 16.39 -17.53 -42.48
N HIS A 417 17.71 -17.51 -42.28
CA HIS A 417 18.70 -17.31 -43.35
C HIS A 417 19.12 -18.61 -44.04
N GLU A 418 18.95 -19.77 -43.39
CA GLU A 418 19.41 -21.07 -43.92
C GLU A 418 18.28 -21.91 -44.56
N LEU A 419 17.02 -21.53 -44.35
CA LEU A 419 15.88 -22.27 -44.88
C LEU A 419 15.32 -21.63 -46.16
N PRO A 420 14.86 -22.44 -47.13
CA PRO A 420 14.27 -21.94 -48.37
C PRO A 420 13.04 -21.04 -48.10
N GLU A 421 12.89 -19.97 -48.88
CA GLU A 421 11.92 -18.86 -48.75
C GLU A 421 10.43 -19.25 -48.59
N GLN A 422 10.07 -20.54 -48.66
CA GLN A 422 8.70 -21.01 -48.76
C GLN A 422 8.05 -21.44 -47.44
N ILE A 423 8.80 -21.58 -46.34
CA ILE A 423 8.21 -21.99 -45.04
C ILE A 423 7.94 -20.75 -44.18
N PRO A 424 6.68 -20.43 -43.85
CA PRO A 424 6.34 -19.28 -43.00
C PRO A 424 6.58 -19.62 -41.52
N ILE A 425 7.86 -19.65 -41.12
CA ILE A 425 8.32 -20.01 -39.77
C ILE A 425 7.65 -19.13 -38.70
N ILE A 426 7.45 -17.85 -38.97
CA ILE A 426 6.83 -16.90 -38.04
C ILE A 426 5.35 -17.22 -37.84
N ALA A 427 4.64 -17.64 -38.88
CA ALA A 427 3.24 -18.08 -38.78
C ALA A 427 3.11 -19.36 -37.96
N ILE A 428 4.03 -20.33 -38.15
CA ILE A 428 4.08 -21.55 -37.34
C ILE A 428 4.37 -21.20 -35.88
N ALA A 429 5.33 -20.32 -35.61
CA ALA A 429 5.68 -19.91 -34.26
C ALA A 429 4.55 -19.15 -33.55
N ALA A 430 3.71 -18.41 -34.28
CA ALA A 430 2.51 -17.74 -33.75
C ALA A 430 1.42 -18.72 -33.27
N THR A 431 1.46 -19.99 -33.70
CA THR A 431 0.52 -21.02 -33.19
C THR A 431 0.77 -21.39 -31.73
N VAL A 432 2.01 -21.26 -31.24
CA VAL A 432 2.40 -21.59 -29.86
C VAL A 432 1.70 -20.72 -28.81
N PRO A 433 1.77 -19.37 -28.85
CA PRO A 433 1.03 -18.52 -27.91
C PRO A 433 -0.48 -18.70 -28.04
N MET A 434 -0.97 -18.96 -29.25
CA MET A 434 -2.40 -19.25 -29.50
C MET A 434 -2.85 -20.55 -28.82
N ALA A 435 -2.05 -21.60 -28.88
CA ALA A 435 -2.32 -22.88 -28.20
C ALA A 435 -2.32 -22.72 -26.68
N ILE A 436 -1.37 -21.96 -26.11
CA ILE A 436 -1.33 -21.64 -24.67
C ILE A 436 -2.59 -20.87 -24.26
N TRP A 437 -3.02 -19.91 -25.08
CA TRP A 437 -4.25 -19.16 -24.86
C TRP A 437 -5.50 -20.06 -24.93
N MET A 438 -5.58 -20.97 -25.90
CA MET A 438 -6.69 -21.94 -25.99
C MET A 438 -6.73 -22.85 -24.75
N ALA A 439 -5.58 -23.33 -24.28
CA ALA A 439 -5.48 -24.13 -23.06
C ALA A 439 -5.93 -23.35 -21.80
N ASP A 440 -5.56 -22.07 -21.67
CA ASP A 440 -6.04 -21.17 -20.61
C ASP A 440 -7.58 -21.04 -20.65
N MET A 441 -8.14 -20.75 -21.82
CA MET A 441 -9.59 -20.60 -22.01
C MET A 441 -10.36 -21.89 -21.72
N TRP A 442 -9.85 -23.04 -22.17
CA TRP A 442 -10.44 -24.35 -21.91
C TRP A 442 -10.48 -24.65 -20.41
N ARG A 443 -9.41 -24.35 -19.69
CA ARG A 443 -9.32 -24.60 -18.25
C ARG A 443 -10.37 -23.80 -17.45
N HIS A 444 -10.66 -22.57 -17.87
CA HIS A 444 -11.60 -21.69 -17.18
C HIS A 444 -13.04 -21.76 -17.71
N ARG A 445 -13.34 -22.68 -18.65
CA ARG A 445 -14.68 -22.88 -19.24
C ARG A 445 -15.81 -23.09 -18.23
N ILE A 446 -15.50 -23.72 -17.09
CA ILE A 446 -16.50 -24.12 -16.07
C ILE A 446 -17.05 -22.90 -15.32
N HIS A 447 -16.26 -21.83 -15.16
CA HIS A 447 -16.72 -20.60 -14.50
C HIS A 447 -17.67 -19.76 -15.37
N PHE A 448 -17.69 -20.00 -16.69
CA PHE A 448 -18.57 -19.28 -17.61
C PHE A 448 -20.00 -19.84 -17.64
N LYS A 449 -20.18 -21.15 -17.44
CA LYS A 449 -21.52 -21.78 -17.45
C LYS A 449 -22.41 -21.32 -16.30
N ARG A 450 -21.86 -20.92 -15.14
CA ARG A 450 -22.64 -20.45 -13.99
C ARG A 450 -23.23 -19.04 -14.11
N LYS A 451 -22.76 -18.22 -15.06
CA LYS A 451 -23.26 -16.85 -15.28
C LYS A 451 -24.27 -16.72 -16.42
N ALA A 452 -24.47 -17.77 -17.21
CA ALA A 452 -25.49 -17.79 -18.26
C ALA A 452 -26.83 -18.36 -17.77
N THR A 453 -26.86 -18.89 -16.54
CA THR A 453 -28.04 -19.52 -15.91
C THR A 453 -28.53 -18.76 -14.67
N ALA A 454 -28.04 -17.54 -14.46
CA ALA A 454 -28.47 -16.60 -13.43
C ALA A 454 -28.61 -15.23 -14.10
#